data_AF-A0A3P7LQ86-F1
#
_entry.id   AF-A0A3P7LQ86-F1
#
_cell.length_a   1.000
_cell.length_b   1.000
_cell.length_c   1.000
_cell.angle_alpha   90.00
_cell.angle_beta   90.00
_cell.angle_gamma   90.00
#
_symmetry.space_group_name_H-M   'P 1'
#
loop_
_entity.id
_entity.type
_entity.pdbx_description
1 polymer ?
#
loop_
_entity_poly.entity_id
_entity_poly.type
_entity_poly.pdbx_seq_one_letter_code
_entity_poly.pdbx_strand_id
1 'polypeptide(L)'
;MTSEECKEFKKNLLADFQHHKIKIYDFPDSEANVDNSSDEEGSRLRRLRDRMPFAVVGANTYITNSAGAKVRARTYPWGTVEVDNVEHNDFSILRYFLIRLQMQVSSRRLSCYPCLAVAPDRTCRPKCRSARGWLFHGGLTWLPAVVFDSVYLS
;
A
#
# COMPACT_ATOMS: atom_id res chain seq x y z
N MET A 1 19.19 2.94 21.71
CA MET A 1 18.40 1.70 21.66
C MET A 1 19.24 0.68 20.95
N THR A 2 19.65 -0.38 21.65
CA THR A 2 20.41 -1.49 21.08
C THR A 2 19.53 -2.31 20.13
N SER A 3 20.13 -3.21 19.37
CA SER A 3 19.37 -4.09 18.45
C SER A 3 18.39 -4.98 19.22
N GLU A 4 18.78 -5.43 20.41
CA GLU A 4 17.99 -6.26 21.32
C GLU A 4 16.80 -5.49 21.88
N GLU A 5 17.05 -4.30 22.43
CA GLU A 5 16.00 -3.40 22.94
C GLU A 5 15.00 -3.04 21.85
N CYS A 6 15.47 -2.82 20.61
CA CYS A 6 14.61 -2.53 19.47
C CYS A 6 13.65 -3.69 19.18
N LYS A 7 14.14 -4.93 19.20
CA LYS A 7 13.32 -6.13 18.96
C LYS A 7 12.27 -6.31 20.05
N GLU A 8 12.63 -6.11 21.31
CA GLU A 8 11.70 -6.21 22.43
C GLU A 8 10.64 -5.11 22.37
N PHE A 9 11.06 -3.87 22.10
CA PHE A 9 10.15 -2.75 21.93
C PHE A 9 9.14 -2.98 20.80
N LYS A 10 9.59 -3.54 19.66
CA LYS A 10 8.70 -3.91 18.54
C LYS A 10 7.63 -4.93 18.96
N LYS A 11 8.00 -5.93 19.77
CA LYS A 11 7.04 -6.95 20.27
C LYS A 11 6.00 -6.32 21.19
N ASN A 12 6.42 -5.49 22.13
CA ASN A 12 5.52 -4.84 23.08
C ASN A 12 4.53 -3.93 22.35
N LEU A 13 5.03 -3.13 21.41
CA LEU A 13 4.21 -2.22 20.63
C LEU A 13 3.17 -2.97 19.76
N LEU A 14 3.53 -4.14 19.20
CA LEU A 14 2.56 -4.99 18.49
C LEU A 14 1.48 -5.57 19.43
N ALA A 15 1.86 -5.97 20.65
CA ALA A 15 0.90 -6.43 21.66
C ALA A 15 -0.07 -5.30 22.08
N ASP A 16 0.45 -4.09 22.27
CA ASP A 16 -0.34 -2.92 22.63
C ASP A 16 -1.34 -2.55 21.53
N PHE A 17 -0.92 -2.59 20.26
CA PHE A 17 -1.82 -2.34 19.13
C PHE A 17 -2.99 -3.33 19.07
N GLN A 18 -2.73 -4.60 19.36
CA GLN A 18 -3.77 -5.63 19.44
C GLN A 18 -4.71 -5.37 20.63
N HIS A 19 -4.16 -5.03 21.78
CA HIS A 19 -4.93 -4.74 22.99
C HIS A 19 -5.86 -3.53 22.80
N HIS A 20 -5.35 -2.46 22.20
CA HIS A 20 -6.09 -1.21 21.95
C HIS A 20 -6.94 -1.24 20.66
N LYS A 21 -6.94 -2.35 19.91
CA LYS A 21 -7.67 -2.51 18.64
C LYS A 21 -7.34 -1.41 17.62
N ILE A 22 -6.07 -0.97 17.61
CA ILE A 22 -5.59 0.01 16.64
C ILE A 22 -5.41 -0.72 15.31
N LYS A 23 -6.19 -0.32 14.30
CA LYS A 23 -6.10 -0.92 12.96
C LYS A 23 -4.83 -0.42 12.27
N ILE A 24 -3.89 -1.34 12.08
CA ILE A 24 -2.67 -1.07 11.34
C ILE A 24 -2.92 -1.32 9.85
N TYR A 25 -2.13 -0.68 8.99
CA TYR A 25 -2.20 -0.93 7.56
C TYR A 25 -1.76 -2.36 7.25
N ASP A 26 -2.67 -3.13 6.65
CA ASP A 26 -2.38 -4.44 6.09
C ASP A 26 -2.21 -4.37 4.58
N PHE A 27 -1.21 -5.11 4.10
CA PHE A 27 -0.92 -5.20 2.68
C PHE A 27 -2.07 -5.89 1.93
N PRO A 28 -2.69 -5.25 0.92
CA PRO A 28 -3.91 -5.73 0.26
C PRO A 28 -3.74 -6.97 -0.65
N ASP A 29 -2.62 -7.70 -0.55
CA ASP A 29 -2.33 -8.91 -1.33
C ASP A 29 -2.23 -10.18 -0.45
N SER A 30 -2.60 -10.08 0.82
CA SER A 30 -2.35 -11.14 1.82
C SER A 30 -3.24 -12.38 1.69
N GLU A 31 -4.45 -12.29 1.14
CA GLU A 31 -5.41 -13.42 1.16
C GLU A 31 -6.05 -13.74 -0.20
N ALA A 32 -6.03 -12.82 -1.18
CA ALA A 32 -6.87 -12.95 -2.39
C ALA A 32 -6.15 -13.40 -3.68
N ASN A 33 -4.81 -13.42 -3.72
CA ASN A 33 -4.05 -13.72 -4.96
C ASN A 33 -2.75 -14.50 -4.72
N VAL A 34 -2.71 -15.38 -3.70
CA VAL A 34 -1.54 -16.23 -3.44
C VAL A 34 -1.23 -17.19 -4.60
N ASP A 35 -2.21 -17.44 -5.48
CA ASP A 35 -2.06 -18.31 -6.66
C ASP A 35 -1.45 -17.61 -7.90
N ASN A 36 -1.32 -16.27 -7.91
CA ASN A 36 -0.94 -15.54 -9.14
C ASN A 36 0.20 -14.50 -8.96
N SER A 37 0.73 -14.29 -7.76
CA SER A 37 1.95 -13.48 -7.58
C SER A 37 3.17 -14.39 -7.67
N SER A 38 4.12 -14.08 -8.56
CA SER A 38 5.44 -14.74 -8.60
C SER A 38 6.01 -14.90 -7.17
N ASP A 39 6.49 -16.09 -6.82
CA ASP A 39 6.90 -16.49 -5.46
C ASP A 39 7.83 -15.47 -4.78
N GLU A 40 8.63 -14.76 -5.57
CA GLU A 40 9.54 -13.72 -5.09
C GLU A 40 8.85 -12.48 -4.52
N GLU A 41 7.76 -12.02 -5.15
CA GLU A 41 7.06 -10.80 -4.72
C GLU A 41 6.32 -11.04 -3.41
N GLY A 42 5.63 -12.19 -3.29
CA GLY A 42 5.00 -12.62 -2.03
C GLY A 42 6.00 -12.78 -0.88
N SER A 43 7.21 -13.28 -1.17
CA SER A 43 8.31 -13.36 -0.21
C SER A 43 8.76 -11.97 0.28
N ARG A 44 8.88 -10.99 -0.63
CA ARG A 44 9.24 -9.60 -0.26
C ARG A 44 8.18 -8.93 0.60
N LEU A 45 6.90 -9.12 0.29
CA LEU A 45 5.80 -8.56 1.09
C LEU A 45 5.75 -9.17 2.50
N ARG A 46 5.99 -10.49 2.64
CA ARG A 46 6.10 -11.14 3.95
C ARG A 46 7.22 -10.53 4.80
N ARG A 47 8.43 -10.41 4.23
CA ARG A 47 9.58 -9.77 4.91
C ARG A 47 9.29 -8.33 5.33
N LEU A 48 8.50 -7.61 4.54
CA LEU A 48 8.11 -6.23 4.83
C LEU A 48 7.13 -6.14 6.02
N ARG A 49 6.16 -7.07 6.09
CA ARG A 49 5.25 -7.19 7.23
C ARG A 49 5.99 -7.52 8.52
N ASP A 50 6.95 -8.44 8.46
CA ASP A 50 7.72 -8.87 9.64
C ASP A 50 8.64 -7.76 10.19
N ARG A 51 8.94 -6.75 9.38
CA ARG A 51 9.76 -5.59 9.77
C ARG A 51 8.97 -4.49 10.48
N MET A 52 7.64 -4.56 10.47
CA MET A 52 6.79 -3.57 11.11
C MET A 52 6.77 -3.73 12.64
N PRO A 53 6.78 -2.63 13.41
CA PRO A 53 6.95 -1.23 12.99
C PRO A 53 8.39 -0.92 12.56
N PHE A 54 8.56 -0.05 11.56
CA PHE A 54 9.88 0.31 11.02
C PHE A 54 10.68 1.13 12.03
N ALA A 55 11.89 0.67 12.36
CA ALA A 55 12.85 1.45 13.13
C ALA A 55 13.67 2.28 12.14
N VAL A 56 13.45 3.60 12.11
CA VAL A 56 14.08 4.50 11.13
C VAL A 56 14.88 5.64 11.78
N VAL A 57 16.11 5.82 11.30
CA VAL A 57 16.98 6.97 11.52
C VAL A 57 16.99 7.84 10.27
N GLY A 58 16.79 9.15 10.42
CA GLY A 58 16.84 10.13 9.33
C GLY A 58 18.08 11.01 9.39
N ALA A 59 18.69 11.28 8.22
CA ALA A 59 19.79 12.22 8.06
C ALA A 59 19.69 12.99 6.73
N ASN A 60 20.02 14.28 6.78
CA ASN A 60 20.18 15.12 5.59
C ASN A 60 21.66 15.36 5.24
N THR A 61 22.56 15.01 6.14
CA THR A 61 24.01 15.19 6.02
C THR A 61 24.63 14.04 5.24
N TYR A 62 25.58 14.39 4.35
CA TYR A 62 26.35 13.43 3.57
C TYR A 62 27.78 13.36 4.10
N ILE A 63 28.28 12.14 4.23
CA ILE A 63 29.63 11.85 4.73
C ILE A 63 30.29 10.87 3.75
N THR A 64 31.59 11.02 3.54
CA THR A 64 32.38 10.06 2.77
C THR A 64 32.65 8.84 3.63
N ASN A 65 32.19 7.67 3.19
CA ASN A 65 32.45 6.40 3.88
C ASN A 65 33.91 5.95 3.71
N SER A 66 34.34 4.96 4.47
CA SER A 66 35.63 4.26 4.33
C SER A 66 35.87 3.71 2.92
N ALA A 67 34.80 3.37 2.19
CA ALA A 67 34.84 2.95 0.79
C ALA A 67 34.93 4.12 -0.23
N GLY A 68 35.03 5.37 0.22
CA GLY A 68 35.10 6.56 -0.63
C GLY A 68 33.75 7.03 -1.22
N ALA A 69 32.66 6.32 -0.95
CA ALA A 69 31.33 6.70 -1.41
C ALA A 69 30.69 7.77 -0.52
N LYS A 70 29.97 8.72 -1.14
CA LYS A 70 29.20 9.75 -0.43
C LYS A 70 27.84 9.17 0.00
N VAL A 71 27.67 8.91 1.29
CA VAL A 71 26.46 8.29 1.87
C VAL A 71 25.77 9.23 2.86
N ARG A 72 24.47 9.06 3.06
CA ARG A 72 23.73 9.81 4.09
C ARG A 72 23.97 9.17 5.45
N ALA A 73 24.48 9.96 6.39
CA ALA A 73 24.87 9.43 7.69
C ALA A 73 24.77 10.47 8.82
N ARG A 74 24.65 9.99 10.06
CA ARG A 74 24.77 10.77 11.29
C ARG A 74 26.04 10.35 12.03
N THR A 75 26.91 11.29 12.33
CA THR A 75 28.11 11.02 13.13
C THR A 75 27.87 11.38 14.58
N TYR A 76 28.25 10.45 15.44
CA TYR A 76 28.32 10.61 16.89
C TYR A 76 29.77 10.36 17.34
N PRO A 77 30.15 10.81 18.55
CA PRO A 77 31.49 10.54 19.09
C PRO A 77 31.84 9.05 19.17
N TRP A 78 30.84 8.17 19.28
CA TRP A 78 31.00 6.71 19.37
C TRP A 78 30.87 5.99 18.02
N GLY A 79 30.61 6.70 16.92
CA GLY A 79 30.52 6.09 15.60
C GLY A 79 29.60 6.82 14.63
N THR A 80 29.61 6.38 13.38
CA THR A 80 28.79 6.95 12.32
C THR A 80 27.70 5.96 11.92
N VAL A 81 26.45 6.42 11.94
CA VAL A 81 25.28 5.64 11.55
C VAL A 81 24.91 6.00 10.12
N GLU A 82 25.16 5.08 9.21
CA GLU A 82 24.70 5.15 7.82
C GLU A 82 23.20 4.89 7.72
N VAL A 83 22.46 5.80 7.06
CA VAL A 83 21.00 5.71 6.95
C VAL A 83 20.55 4.73 5.88
N ASP A 84 21.33 4.61 4.80
CA ASP A 84 21.01 3.74 3.67
C ASP A 84 21.41 2.26 3.90
N ASN A 85 22.16 1.98 4.99
CA ASN A 85 22.55 0.62 5.38
C ASN A 85 21.42 -0.10 6.15
N VAL A 86 21.02 -1.27 5.66
CA VAL A 86 19.92 -2.10 6.21
C VAL A 86 20.28 -2.73 7.56
N GLU A 87 21.57 -2.87 7.87
CA GLU A 87 22.03 -3.39 9.16
C GLU A 87 21.84 -2.38 10.29
N HIS A 88 21.93 -1.10 9.98
CA HIS A 88 21.72 -0.02 10.94
C HIS A 88 20.24 0.34 11.11
N ASN A 89 19.45 0.17 10.05
CA ASN A 89 18.17 0.86 9.97
C ASN A 89 17.20 0.30 8.91
N ASP A 90 15.90 0.42 9.15
CA ASP A 90 14.85 -0.04 8.22
C ASP A 90 14.47 1.01 7.14
N PHE A 91 15.24 2.10 6.96
CA PHE A 91 14.87 3.20 6.07
C PHE A 91 14.76 2.80 4.60
N SER A 92 15.70 1.99 4.10
CA SER A 92 15.67 1.48 2.72
C SER A 92 14.41 0.65 2.46
N ILE A 93 13.96 -0.09 3.48
CA ILE A 93 12.73 -0.91 3.45
C ILE A 93 11.49 -0.02 3.47
N LEU A 94 11.45 0.99 4.36
CA LEU A 94 10.36 1.97 4.42
C LEU A 94 10.21 2.72 3.09
N ARG A 95 11.32 3.15 2.48
CA ARG A 95 11.30 3.85 1.18
C ARG A 95 10.67 2.97 0.10
N TYR A 96 11.09 1.71 0.02
CA TYR A 96 10.52 0.75 -0.93
C TYR A 96 9.00 0.61 -0.73
N PHE A 97 8.57 0.47 0.53
CA PHE A 97 7.16 0.37 0.88
C PHE A 97 6.35 1.60 0.45
N LEU A 98 6.83 2.81 0.78
CA LEU A 98 6.13 4.04 0.44
C LEU A 98 6.01 4.24 -1.08
N ILE A 99 7.05 3.92 -1.84
CA ILE A 99 7.01 3.99 -3.32
C ILE A 99 5.99 2.99 -3.87
N ARG A 100 5.93 1.76 -3.32
CA ARG A 100 4.94 0.75 -3.70
C ARG A 100 3.52 1.20 -3.41
N LEU A 101 3.28 1.75 -2.22
CA LEU A 101 1.98 2.32 -1.86
C LEU A 101 1.55 3.41 -2.83
N GLN A 102 2.46 4.33 -3.16
CA GLN A 102 2.18 5.43 -4.08
C GLN A 102 1.76 4.90 -5.46
N MET A 103 2.46 3.91 -6.01
CA MET A 103 2.11 3.29 -7.30
C MET A 103 0.75 2.58 -7.25
N GLN A 104 0.44 1.87 -6.15
CA GLN A 104 -0.84 1.18 -6.01
C GLN A 104 -2.02 2.15 -5.84
N VAL A 105 -1.87 3.18 -5.00
CA VAL A 105 -2.93 4.16 -4.71
C VAL A 105 -3.20 5.06 -5.93
N SER A 106 -2.14 5.52 -6.62
CA SER A 106 -2.30 6.25 -7.87
C SER A 106 -3.02 5.42 -8.93
N SER A 107 -2.63 4.15 -9.12
CA SER A 107 -3.32 3.24 -10.05
C SER A 107 -4.80 3.03 -9.70
N ARG A 108 -5.15 2.89 -8.41
CA ARG A 108 -6.56 2.80 -7.96
C ARG A 108 -7.33 4.10 -8.18
N ARG A 109 -6.70 5.27 -8.04
CA ARG A 109 -7.31 6.56 -8.41
C ARG A 109 -7.51 6.69 -9.93
N LEU A 110 -6.59 6.16 -10.75
CA LEU A 110 -6.76 6.12 -12.21
C LEU A 110 -7.90 5.17 -12.62
N SER A 111 -8.10 4.07 -11.88
CA SER A 111 -9.20 3.11 -12.13
C SER A 111 -10.58 3.68 -11.80
N CYS A 112 -10.64 4.70 -10.94
CA CYS A 112 -11.85 5.41 -10.56
C CYS A 112 -11.63 6.91 -10.71
N TYR A 113 -11.27 7.39 -11.91
CA TYR A 113 -11.53 8.80 -12.18
C TYR A 113 -13.06 8.97 -12.22
N PRO A 114 -13.65 9.81 -11.33
CA PRO A 114 -14.99 10.29 -11.60
C PRO A 114 -14.91 11.03 -12.94
N CYS A 115 -15.91 10.81 -13.80
CA CYS A 115 -16.11 11.58 -15.02
C CYS A 115 -16.01 13.08 -14.69
N LEU A 116 -14.84 13.68 -14.96
CA LEU A 116 -14.62 15.13 -14.89
C LEU A 116 -15.00 15.82 -16.20
N ALA A 117 -15.80 15.15 -17.03
CA ALA A 117 -16.66 15.80 -17.99
C ALA A 117 -18.06 15.84 -17.36
N VAL A 118 -18.52 17.04 -17.01
CA VAL A 118 -19.92 17.31 -16.70
C VAL A 118 -20.72 17.00 -17.97
N ALA A 119 -21.20 15.76 -18.09
CA ALA A 119 -22.27 15.45 -19.03
C ALA A 119 -23.55 16.09 -18.48
N PRO A 120 -24.40 16.70 -19.32
CA PRO A 120 -25.62 17.37 -18.88
C PRO A 120 -26.71 16.42 -18.36
N ASP A 121 -26.45 15.11 -18.34
CA ASP A 121 -27.34 14.09 -17.79
C ASP A 121 -26.63 13.37 -16.61
N ARG A 122 -27.24 13.47 -15.43
CA ARG A 122 -26.71 12.96 -14.15
C ARG A 122 -26.85 11.44 -14.05
N THR A 123 -26.08 10.68 -14.82
CA THR A 123 -25.87 9.25 -14.55
C THR A 123 -24.39 8.87 -14.60
N CYS A 124 -23.71 9.01 -13.46
CA CYS A 124 -22.41 8.37 -13.25
C CYS A 124 -22.61 6.86 -12.99
N ARG A 125 -22.59 6.03 -14.05
CA ARG A 125 -22.37 4.58 -13.87
C ARG A 125 -20.87 4.29 -13.86
N PRO A 126 -20.32 3.70 -12.79
CA PRO A 126 -18.93 3.26 -12.79
C PRO A 126 -18.79 2.09 -13.77
N LYS A 127 -18.07 2.30 -14.87
CA LYS A 127 -17.70 1.22 -15.79
C LYS A 127 -16.50 0.47 -15.20
N CYS A 128 -16.72 -0.27 -14.12
CA CYS A 128 -15.81 -1.35 -13.74
C CYS A 128 -15.79 -2.34 -14.92
N ARG A 129 -14.59 -2.68 -15.41
CA ARG A 129 -14.40 -3.61 -16.53
C ARG A 129 -15.18 -4.91 -16.28
N SER A 130 -16.08 -5.20 -17.20
CA SER A 130 -16.72 -6.49 -17.39
C SER A 130 -15.67 -7.58 -17.64
N ALA A 131 -15.84 -8.74 -17.00
CA ALA A 131 -15.19 -9.98 -17.40
C ALA A 131 -16.20 -11.14 -17.37
N ARG A 132 -16.87 -11.32 -18.51
CA ARG A 132 -17.36 -12.58 -19.13
C ARG A 132 -18.52 -13.33 -18.42
N GLY A 133 -19.55 -13.83 -19.11
CA GLY A 133 -19.68 -14.10 -20.54
C GLY A 133 -21.13 -14.17 -21.02
N TRP A 134 -21.31 -13.79 -22.28
CA TRP A 134 -22.50 -14.06 -23.07
C TRP A 134 -22.36 -15.45 -23.67
N LEU A 135 -23.34 -16.32 -23.45
CA LEU A 135 -23.62 -17.47 -24.31
C LEU A 135 -25.00 -17.24 -24.89
N PHE A 136 -25.04 -16.86 -26.16
CA PHE A 136 -26.23 -16.81 -26.99
C PHE A 136 -26.60 -18.24 -27.37
N HIS A 137 -27.83 -18.66 -27.07
CA HIS A 137 -28.63 -19.50 -27.97
C HIS A 137 -30.12 -19.30 -27.67
N GLY A 138 -30.85 -18.85 -28.70
CA GLY A 138 -32.31 -18.89 -28.75
C GLY A 138 -33.00 -17.63 -28.25
N GLY A 139 -33.69 -16.92 -29.15
CA GLY A 139 -34.31 -15.63 -28.89
C GLY A 139 -35.37 -15.65 -27.79
N LEU A 140 -35.49 -14.52 -27.10
CA LEU A 140 -36.73 -13.78 -26.92
C LEU A 140 -36.35 -12.36 -26.45
N THR A 141 -37.09 -11.38 -26.96
CA THR A 141 -36.91 -9.93 -26.79
C THR A 141 -36.99 -9.49 -25.32
N TRP A 142 -36.08 -8.63 -24.87
CA TRP A 142 -36.19 -7.92 -23.59
C TRP A 142 -36.77 -6.52 -23.83
N LEU A 143 -37.93 -6.24 -23.21
CA LEU A 143 -38.53 -4.91 -23.13
C LEU A 143 -37.64 -3.96 -22.30
N PRO A 144 -37.52 -2.68 -22.66
CA PRO A 144 -36.82 -1.69 -21.84
C PRO A 144 -37.70 -1.29 -20.65
N ALA A 145 -37.25 -1.58 -19.42
CA ALA A 145 -37.83 -0.98 -18.23
C ALA A 145 -37.25 0.42 -18.03
N VAL A 146 -37.92 1.42 -18.61
CA VAL A 146 -37.80 2.82 -18.23
C VAL A 146 -39.21 3.38 -18.08
N VAL A 147 -39.36 4.32 -17.14
CA VAL A 147 -40.54 5.15 -16.82
C VAL A 147 -41.40 4.61 -15.67
N PHE A 148 -41.13 5.10 -14.45
CA PHE A 148 -42.06 6.04 -13.79
C PHE A 148 -41.37 6.76 -12.63
N ASP A 149 -41.00 8.03 -12.87
CA ASP A 149 -40.86 9.06 -11.85
C ASP A 149 -42.25 9.68 -11.64
N SER A 150 -42.77 9.72 -10.40
CA SER A 150 -43.54 10.87 -9.89
C SER A 150 -44.15 10.67 -8.49
N VAL A 151 -43.81 11.63 -7.62
CA VAL A 151 -44.76 12.45 -6.83
C VAL A 151 -45.18 11.95 -5.43
N TYR A 152 -44.63 12.67 -4.44
CA TYR A 152 -45.23 13.22 -3.22
C TYR A 152 -45.77 12.34 -2.06
N LEU A 153 -45.25 12.71 -0.89
CA LEU A 153 -45.92 12.71 0.42
C LEU A 153 -47.23 13.53 0.38
N SER A 154 -48.29 13.00 1.01
CA SER A 154 -49.58 13.61 1.39
C SER A 154 -50.55 14.01 0.27
#